data_AF-A0A351A6G9-F1
#
_entry.id   AF-A0A351A6G9-F1
#
_cell.length_a   1.000
_cell.length_b   1.000
_cell.length_c   1.000
_cell.angle_alpha   90.00
_cell.angle_beta   90.00
_cell.angle_gamma   90.00
#
_symmetry.space_group_name_H-M   'P 1'
#
loop_
_entity.id
_entity.type
_entity.pdbx_description
1 polymer ?
#
loop_
_entity_poly.entity_id
_entity_poly.type
_entity_poly.pdbx_seq_one_letter_code
_entity_poly.pdbx_strand_id
1 'polypeptide(L)' 'VNCETDFVAKNDDFLALVQNCAELVSANNPADVAALSALPLGEGTVESTRTALVGKIGE' A
#
# COMPACT_ATOMS: atom_id res chain seq x y z
N VAL A 1 -4.63 7.85 -1.38
CA VAL A 1 -3.22 7.58 -1.07
C VAL A 1 -2.58 8.93 -0.84
N ASN A 2 -2.38 9.31 0.41
CA ASN A 2 -1.83 10.62 0.76
C ASN A 2 -0.55 10.37 1.56
N CYS A 3 0.52 11.10 1.25
CA CYS A 3 1.71 11.23 2.09
C CYS A 3 1.88 12.71 2.45
N GLU A 4 2.37 13.01 3.65
CA GLU A 4 2.49 14.38 4.18
C GLU A 4 3.72 15.12 3.63
N THR A 5 4.71 14.39 3.09
CA THR A 5 5.93 14.97 2.51
C THR A 5 6.22 14.44 1.09
N ASP A 6 6.62 15.36 0.18
CA ASP A 6 6.89 15.11 -1.25
C ASP A 6 8.05 14.10 -1.49
N PHE A 7 8.85 13.81 -0.45
CA PHE A 7 9.96 12.86 -0.51
C PHE A 7 9.53 11.39 -0.50
N VAL A 8 8.32 11.08 -0.02
CA VAL A 8 7.79 9.70 0.04
C VAL A 8 7.25 9.23 -1.31
N ALA A 9 6.80 10.16 -2.16
CA ALA A 9 6.19 9.86 -3.45
C ALA A 9 7.18 9.31 -4.51
N LYS A 10 8.49 9.49 -4.32
CA LYS A 10 9.55 9.03 -5.25
C LYS A 10 10.27 7.77 -4.78
N ASN A 11 9.87 7.20 -3.64
CA ASN A 11 10.46 5.96 -3.16
C ASN A 11 9.87 4.79 -3.95
N ASP A 12 10.72 4.00 -4.60
CA ASP A 12 10.32 2.85 -5.43
C ASP A 12 9.44 1.87 -4.64
N ASP A 13 9.68 1.73 -3.33
CA ASP A 13 8.87 0.90 -2.44
C ASP A 13 7.41 1.41 -2.35
N PHE A 14 7.22 2.74 -2.33
CA PHE A 14 5.89 3.35 -2.24
C PHE A 14 5.14 3.25 -3.58
N LEU A 15 5.85 3.45 -4.70
CA LEU A 15 5.29 3.25 -6.04
C LEU A 15 4.87 1.80 -6.27
N ALA A 16 5.68 0.84 -5.81
CA ALA A 16 5.35 -0.58 -5.86
C ALA A 16 4.10 -0.90 -5.02
N LEU A 17 3.98 -0.34 -3.81
CA LEU A 17 2.78 -0.51 -2.98
C LEU A 17 1.52 0.00 -3.69
N VAL A 18 1.57 1.18 -4.31
CA VAL A 18 0.43 1.76 -5.03
C VAL A 18 0.04 0.94 -6.26
N GLN A 19 1.02 0.48 -7.05
CA GLN A 19 0.75 -0.40 -8.20
C GLN A 19 0.09 -1.71 -7.75
N ASN A 20 0.63 -2.35 -6.72
CA ASN A 20 0.08 -3.57 -6.15
C ASN A 20 -1.36 -3.37 -5.63
N CYS A 21 -1.64 -2.23 -4.98
CA CYS A 21 -3.00 -1.90 -4.57
C CYS A 21 -3.93 -1.73 -5.76
N ALA A 22 -3.48 -1.07 -6.84
CA ALA A 22 -4.28 -0.88 -8.05
C ALA A 22 -4.61 -2.22 -8.74
N GLU A 23 -3.64 -3.14 -8.81
CA GLU A 23 -3.86 -4.49 -9.33
C GLU A 23 -4.85 -5.29 -8.46
N LEU A 24 -4.69 -5.24 -7.13
CA LEU A 24 -5.60 -5.91 -6.21
C LEU A 24 -7.03 -5.36 -6.29
N VAL A 25 -7.18 -4.05 -6.43
CA VAL A 25 -8.49 -3.41 -6.65
C VAL A 25 -9.10 -3.88 -7.96
N SER A 26 -8.33 -3.89 -9.05
CA SER A 26 -8.80 -4.35 -10.36
C SER A 26 -9.22 -5.82 -10.35
N ALA A 27 -8.45 -6.68 -9.66
CA ALA A 27 -8.68 -8.12 -9.63
C ALA A 27 -9.80 -8.55 -8.67
N ASN A 28 -9.92 -7.90 -7.51
CA ASN A 28 -10.83 -8.34 -6.44
C ASN A 28 -12.02 -7.40 -6.23
N ASN A 29 -12.01 -6.22 -6.84
CA ASN A 29 -13.02 -5.17 -6.72
C ASN A 29 -13.55 -5.00 -5.27
N PRO A 30 -12.64 -4.73 -4.30
CA PRO A 30 -13.03 -4.63 -2.90
C PRO A 30 -14.02 -3.49 -2.69
N ALA A 31 -15.01 -3.70 -1.83
CA ALA A 31 -16.09 -2.74 -1.59
C ALA A 31 -15.61 -1.44 -0.93
N ASP A 32 -14.51 -1.50 -0.17
CA ASP A 32 -13.96 -0.36 0.55
C ASP A 32 -12.45 -0.51 0.82
N VAL A 33 -11.87 0.53 1.41
CA VAL A 33 -10.43 0.60 1.72
C VAL A 33 -10.03 -0.41 2.81
N ALA A 34 -10.92 -0.78 3.73
CA ALA A 34 -10.63 -1.78 4.75
C ALA A 34 -10.56 -3.18 4.14
N ALA A 35 -11.47 -3.50 3.22
CA ALA A 35 -11.45 -4.72 2.43
C ALA A 35 -10.17 -4.81 1.58
N LEU A 36 -9.78 -3.73 0.91
CA LEU A 36 -8.49 -3.66 0.18
C LEU A 36 -7.30 -3.86 1.12
N SER A 37 -7.32 -3.23 2.29
CA SER A 37 -6.25 -3.30 3.28
C SER A 37 -6.06 -4.72 3.85
N ALA A 38 -7.14 -5.50 3.92
CA ALA A 38 -7.11 -6.89 4.34
C ALA A 38 -6.69 -7.87 3.24
N LEU A 39 -6.61 -7.43 1.97
CA LEU A 39 -6.19 -8.31 0.88
C LEU A 39 -4.73 -8.73 1.06
N PRO A 40 -4.40 -9.99 0.72
CA PRO A 40 -3.05 -10.50 0.79
C PRO A 40 -2.15 -9.76 -0.22
N LEU A 41 -0.97 -9.34 0.25
CA LEU A 41 0.06 -8.71 -0.55
C LEU A 41 1.44 -9.21 -0.09
N GLY A 42 2.12 -9.97 -0.96
CA GLY A 42 3.41 -10.60 -0.63
C GLY A 42 3.26 -11.62 0.50
N GLU A 43 4.06 -11.47 1.57
CA GLU A 43 4.02 -12.35 2.75
C GLU A 43 3.01 -11.89 3.83
N GLY A 44 2.31 -10.77 3.60
CA GLY A 44 1.35 -10.21 4.56
C GLY A 44 0.08 -9.70 3.87
N THR A 45 -0.55 -8.69 4.46
CA THR A 45 -1.65 -7.94 3.83
C THR A 45 -1.17 -6.58 3.36
N VAL A 46 -1.97 -5.92 2.52
CA VAL A 46 -1.76 -4.53 2.11
C VAL A 46 -1.53 -3.61 3.34
N GLU A 47 -2.28 -3.82 4.43
CA GLU A 47 -2.07 -3.12 5.71
C GLU A 47 -0.69 -3.39 6.31
N SER A 48 -0.29 -4.67 6.45
CA SER A 48 1.00 -5.03 7.03
C SER A 48 2.17 -4.48 6.20
N THR A 49 2.08 -4.54 4.87
CA THR A 49 3.07 -3.94 3.97
C THR A 49 3.11 -2.43 4.13
N ARG A 50 1.96 -1.76 4.24
CA ARG A 50 1.90 -0.31 4.48
C ARG A 50 2.56 0.05 5.80
N THR A 51 2.23 -0.63 6.90
CA THR A 51 2.84 -0.36 8.23
C THR A 51 4.35 -0.57 8.22
N ALA A 52 4.84 -1.63 7.56
CA ALA A 52 6.27 -1.89 7.44
C ALA A 52 6.99 -0.80 6.63
N LEU A 53 6.38 -0.33 5.53
CA LEU A 53 6.90 0.78 4.74
C LEU A 53 6.94 2.09 5.52
N VAL A 54 5.85 2.41 6.22
CA VAL A 54 5.72 3.60 7.07
C VAL A 54 6.81 3.59 8.15
N GLY A 55 6.98 2.47 8.88
CA GLY A 55 8.05 2.31 9.86
C GLY A 55 9.47 2.33 9.28
N LYS A 56 9.67 1.87 8.03
CA LYS A 56 10.96 1.93 7.33
C LYS A 56 11.30 3.36 6.86
N ILE A 57 10.28 4.12 6.45
CA ILE A 57 10.40 5.50 6.00
C ILE A 57 10.55 6.45 7.21
N GLY A 58 10.09 6.04 8.39
CA GLY A 58 10.24 6.78 9.64
C GLY A 58 9.20 7.88 9.83
N GLU A 59 8.05 7.76 9.18
CA GLU A 59 6.84 8.56 9.42
C GLU A 59 5.79 7.75 10.18
#